data_AF-A0A7C5VF49-F1
#
_entry.id   AF-A0A7C5VF49-F1
#
_cell.length_a   1.000
_cell.length_b   1.000
_cell.length_c   1.000
_cell.angle_alpha   90.00
_cell.angle_beta   90.00
_cell.angle_gamma   90.00
#
_symmetry.space_group_name_H-M   'P 1'
#
loop_
_entity.id
_entity.type
_entity.pdbx_description
1 polymer ?
#
loop_
_entity_poly.entity_id
_entity_poly.type
_entity_poly.pdbx_seq_one_letter_code
_entity_poly.pdbx_strand_id
1 'polypeptide(L)'
;MLIRPKSRSVAISIRQFRDAWVFQVNAKEAVWFSQLVRSGGEVYREVRIEKDGEQKVLYEIVAEGDYERAILENEPRYHRNLRGDRVEHVWRFPVARRGDGALDGGGVRDQLPAGGRPGEGD
;
A
#
# COMPACT_ATOMS: atom_id res chain seq x y z
N MET A 1 -7.24 6.59 12.52
CA MET A 1 -6.06 5.94 11.90
C MET A 1 -4.89 6.84 12.19
N LEU A 2 -3.87 6.29 12.83
CA LEU A 2 -2.73 7.05 13.33
C LEU A 2 -1.51 6.84 12.43
N ILE A 3 -0.76 7.91 12.15
CA ILE A 3 0.47 7.85 11.37
C ILE A 3 1.64 8.33 12.21
N ARG A 4 2.60 7.44 12.43
CA ARG A 4 3.76 7.70 13.29
C ARG A 4 5.03 7.81 12.43
N PRO A 5 5.65 8.99 12.33
CA PRO A 5 6.93 9.12 11.64
C PRO A 5 8.05 8.42 12.44
N LYS A 6 8.97 7.75 11.74
CA LYS A 6 10.09 7.01 12.35
C LYS A 6 11.49 7.47 11.90
N SER A 7 11.55 8.26 10.83
CA SER A 7 12.79 8.78 10.24
C SER A 7 12.55 10.20 9.74
N ARG A 8 13.62 10.92 9.32
CA ARG A 8 13.53 12.14 8.51
C ARG A 8 12.50 11.92 7.40
N SER A 9 11.38 12.62 7.53
CA SER A 9 10.12 12.27 6.88
C SER A 9 9.99 13.00 5.54
N VAL A 10 9.74 12.23 4.48
CA VAL A 10 9.33 12.74 3.16
C VAL A 10 7.83 13.08 3.19
N ALA A 11 7.37 14.02 2.37
CA ALA A 11 5.96 14.40 2.39
C ALA A 11 5.04 13.20 2.06
N ILE A 12 4.06 12.97 2.94
CA ILE A 12 2.97 12.02 2.74
C ILE A 12 1.64 12.80 2.62
N SER A 13 0.88 12.49 1.57
CA SER A 13 -0.48 13.01 1.37
C SER A 13 -1.46 11.85 1.47
N ILE A 14 -2.58 12.10 2.11
CA ILE A 14 -3.63 11.10 2.33
C ILE A 14 -4.93 11.71 1.82
N ARG A 15 -5.60 10.99 0.94
CA ARG A 15 -6.88 11.40 0.39
C ARG A 15 -7.88 10.29 0.58
N GLN A 16 -8.99 10.61 1.22
CA GLN A 16 -10.12 9.71 1.33
C GLN A 16 -11.02 9.89 0.10
N PHE A 17 -11.28 8.79 -0.58
CA PHE A 17 -12.27 8.65 -1.64
C PHE A 17 -13.44 7.81 -1.12
N ARG A 18 -14.55 7.81 -1.87
CA ARG A 18 -15.76 7.05 -1.51
C ARG A 18 -15.48 5.55 -1.31
N ASP A 19 -14.54 5.00 -2.06
CA ASP A 19 -14.25 3.57 -2.15
C ASP A 19 -12.81 3.22 -1.75
N ALA A 20 -11.98 4.20 -1.38
CA ALA A 20 -10.58 3.94 -1.05
C ALA A 20 -9.93 5.05 -0.23
N TRP A 21 -8.91 4.69 0.54
CA TRP A 21 -7.88 5.63 0.99
C TRP A 21 -6.69 5.59 0.04
N VAL A 22 -6.24 6.77 -0.38
CA VAL A 22 -5.07 6.91 -1.24
C VAL A 22 -3.96 7.59 -0.47
N PHE A 23 -2.85 6.89 -0.32
CA PHE A 23 -1.61 7.39 0.26
C PHE A 23 -0.66 7.72 -0.87
N GLN A 24 -0.06 8.89 -0.80
CA GLN A 24 0.90 9.35 -1.78
C GLN A 24 2.16 9.80 -1.05
N VAL A 25 3.31 9.27 -1.47
CA VAL A 25 4.62 9.68 -0.97
C VAL A 25 5.47 10.13 -2.14
N ASN A 26 6.14 11.26 -1.96
CA ASN A 26 7.10 11.78 -2.93
C ASN A 26 8.52 11.53 -2.40
N ALA A 27 9.22 10.57 -3.00
CA ALA A 27 10.57 10.17 -2.60
C ALA A 27 11.48 10.08 -3.84
N LYS A 28 12.80 10.06 -3.63
CA LYS A 28 13.74 9.73 -4.71
C LYS A 28 13.92 8.22 -4.83
N GLU A 29 13.83 7.55 -3.69
CA GLU A 29 13.95 6.12 -3.52
C GLU A 29 12.60 5.43 -3.73
N ALA A 30 12.63 4.16 -4.14
CA ALA A 30 11.43 3.35 -4.23
C ALA A 30 10.86 3.12 -2.83
N VAL A 31 9.55 3.34 -2.69
CA VAL A 31 8.83 3.15 -1.44
C VAL A 31 7.88 1.95 -1.56
N TRP A 32 7.70 1.19 -0.49
CA TRP A 32 6.71 0.12 -0.42
C TRP A 32 6.11 -0.02 0.98
N PHE A 33 5.04 -0.81 1.08
CA PHE A 33 4.45 -1.19 2.36
C PHE A 33 4.98 -2.54 2.83
N SER A 34 5.23 -2.66 4.12
CA SER A 34 5.44 -3.97 4.73
C SER A 34 4.19 -4.84 4.62
N GLN A 35 4.37 -6.13 4.92
CA GLN A 35 3.26 -6.98 5.33
C GLN A 35 2.56 -6.39 6.58
N LEU A 36 1.33 -6.84 6.83
CA LEU A 36 0.59 -6.47 8.03
C LEU A 36 1.35 -6.94 9.29
N VAL A 37 1.58 -6.04 10.23
CA VAL A 37 2.22 -6.33 11.51
C VAL A 37 1.17 -6.28 12.61
N ARG A 38 1.18 -7.29 13.48
CA ARG A 38 0.33 -7.36 14.68
C ARG A 38 1.23 -7.46 15.90
N SER A 39 1.32 -6.39 16.68
CA SER A 39 2.22 -6.31 17.83
C SER A 39 1.65 -5.40 18.91
N GLY A 40 1.76 -5.80 20.18
CA GLY A 40 1.33 -4.97 21.31
C GLY A 40 -0.15 -4.58 21.31
N GLY A 41 -1.02 -5.38 20.69
CA GLY A 41 -2.45 -5.06 20.51
C GLY A 41 -2.73 -4.11 19.33
N GLU A 42 -1.70 -3.61 18.67
CA GLU A 42 -1.81 -2.75 17.50
C GLU A 42 -1.71 -3.56 16.20
N VAL A 43 -2.41 -3.09 15.18
CA VAL A 43 -2.31 -3.60 13.82
C VAL A 43 -1.82 -2.46 12.94
N TYR A 44 -0.69 -2.65 12.27
CA TYR A 44 -0.08 -1.61 11.47
C TYR A 44 0.63 -2.12 10.23
N ARG A 45 0.89 -1.20 9.29
CA ARG A 45 1.84 -1.40 8.19
C ARG A 45 2.91 -0.33 8.22
N GLU A 46 4.11 -0.71 7.84
CA GLU A 46 5.23 0.21 7.71
C GLU A 46 5.36 0.70 6.26
N VAL A 47 5.62 1.98 6.09
CA VAL A 47 6.11 2.56 4.84
C VAL A 47 7.63 2.49 4.87
N ARG A 48 8.23 1.73 3.96
CA ARG A 48 9.68 1.47 3.94
C ARG A 48 10.32 1.96 2.65
N ILE A 49 11.60 2.33 2.75
CA ILE A 49 12.49 2.57 1.61
C ILE A 49 13.71 1.67 1.71
N GLU A 50 14.30 1.39 0.55
CA GLU A 50 15.63 0.77 0.45
C GLU A 50 16.57 1.87 0.01
N LYS A 51 17.62 2.06 0.79
CA LYS A 51 18.65 3.03 0.47
C LYS A 51 19.97 2.44 0.90
N ASP A 52 20.92 2.38 -0.04
CA ASP A 52 22.29 1.92 0.22
C ASP A 52 22.34 0.51 0.86
N GLY A 53 21.40 -0.37 0.50
CA GLY A 53 21.27 -1.73 1.04
C GLY A 53 20.62 -1.81 2.41
N GLU A 54 20.23 -0.69 3.01
CA GLU A 54 19.52 -0.62 4.28
C GLU A 54 18.02 -0.38 4.08
N GLN A 55 17.21 -1.13 4.82
CA GLN A 55 15.77 -0.89 4.88
C GLN A 55 15.45 0.08 6.01
N LYS A 56 14.79 1.18 5.65
CA LYS A 56 14.41 2.22 6.61
C LYS A 56 12.90 2.39 6.67
N VAL A 57 12.36 2.41 7.89
CA VAL A 57 10.95 2.74 8.13
C VAL A 57 10.79 4.26 8.13
N LEU A 58 9.91 4.76 7.26
CA LEU A 58 9.53 6.17 7.20
C LEU A 58 8.35 6.46 8.11
N TYR A 59 7.31 5.63 8.02
CA TYR A 59 6.06 5.78 8.74
C TYR A 59 5.54 4.42 9.21
N GLU A 60 4.87 4.39 10.35
CA GLU A 60 3.91 3.35 10.71
C GLU A 60 2.50 3.90 10.51
N ILE A 61 1.65 3.15 9.81
CA ILE A 61 0.22 3.41 9.69
C ILE A 61 -0.51 2.43 10.60
N VAL A 62 -1.06 2.94 11.68
CA VAL A 62 -1.62 2.17 12.79
C VAL A 62 -3.14 2.29 12.78
N ALA A 63 -3.81 1.14 12.88
CA ALA A 63 -5.24 1.10 13.10
C ALA A 63 -5.57 1.45 14.56
N GLU A 64 -6.46 2.41 14.77
CA GLU A 64 -7.00 2.80 16.08
C GLU A 64 -8.34 2.14 16.36
N GLY A 65 -8.96 1.51 15.35
CA GLY A 65 -10.21 0.76 15.50
C GLY A 65 -10.42 -0.28 14.41
N ASP A 66 -11.52 -1.03 14.51
CA ASP A 66 -11.80 -2.18 13.64
C ASP A 66 -11.95 -1.81 12.16
N TYR A 67 -12.54 -0.63 11.87
CA TYR A 67 -12.67 -0.13 10.50
C TYR A 67 -11.30 0.06 9.82
N GLU A 68 -10.33 0.59 10.55
CA GLU A 68 -8.99 0.89 10.03
C GLU A 68 -8.16 -0.38 9.95
N ARG A 69 -8.38 -1.31 10.89
CA ARG A 69 -7.82 -2.65 10.81
C ARG A 69 -8.26 -3.34 9.51
N ALA A 70 -9.55 -3.30 9.19
CA ALA A 70 -10.08 -3.86 7.95
C ALA A 70 -9.47 -3.18 6.70
N ILE A 71 -9.24 -1.86 6.73
CA ILE A 71 -8.53 -1.15 5.65
C ILE A 71 -7.08 -1.67 5.51
N LEU A 72 -6.33 -1.81 6.61
CA LEU A 72 -4.93 -2.26 6.57
C LEU A 72 -4.76 -3.73 6.20
N GLU A 73 -5.77 -4.56 6.48
CA GLU A 73 -5.82 -5.97 6.08
C GLU A 73 -5.93 -6.13 4.56
N ASN A 74 -6.49 -5.15 3.85
CA ASN A 74 -6.46 -5.15 2.39
C ASN A 74 -5.03 -4.94 1.87
N GLU A 75 -4.68 -5.66 0.81
CA GLU A 75 -3.39 -5.47 0.16
C GLU A 75 -3.33 -4.11 -0.56
N PRO A 76 -2.24 -3.34 -0.35
CA PRO A 76 -2.08 -2.06 -1.02
C PRO A 76 -1.86 -2.27 -2.52
N ARG A 77 -2.56 -1.47 -3.34
CA ARG A 77 -2.32 -1.43 -4.79
C ARG A 77 -1.39 -0.27 -5.14
N TYR A 78 -0.34 -0.55 -5.90
CA TYR A 78 0.77 0.36 -6.17
C TYR A 78 0.64 1.02 -7.54
N HIS A 79 0.90 2.33 -7.62
CA HIS A 79 1.06 3.06 -8.88
C HIS A 79 2.30 3.95 -8.80
N ARG A 80 3.11 3.99 -9.86
CA ARG A 80 4.32 4.82 -9.98
C ARG A 80 4.12 5.87 -11.07
N ASN A 81 4.50 7.13 -10.80
CA ASN A 81 4.52 8.18 -11.81
C ASN A 81 5.92 8.30 -12.47
N LEU A 82 5.97 8.74 -13.74
CA LEU A 82 7.16 8.75 -14.61
C LEU A 82 7.80 10.15 -14.81
N ARG A 83 7.43 11.17 -14.02
CA ARG A 83 7.74 12.60 -14.32
C ARG A 83 9.15 13.12 -13.94
N GLY A 84 10.19 12.29 -13.99
CA GLY A 84 11.58 12.75 -14.18
C GLY A 84 12.36 13.35 -13.00
N ASP A 85 11.74 14.12 -12.08
CA ASP A 85 12.53 14.84 -11.04
C ASP A 85 12.42 14.25 -9.63
N ARG A 86 11.31 13.56 -9.34
CA ARG A 86 11.01 12.81 -8.11
C ARG A 86 10.08 11.65 -8.45
N VAL A 87 10.17 10.54 -7.71
CA VAL A 87 9.25 9.42 -7.88
C VAL A 87 8.06 9.60 -6.94
N GLU A 88 6.90 9.79 -7.54
CA GLU A 88 5.62 9.78 -6.83
C GLU A 88 5.13 8.35 -6.73
N HIS A 89 4.99 7.87 -5.49
CA HIS A 89 4.45 6.55 -5.17
C HIS A 89 3.04 6.72 -4.63
N VAL A 90 2.08 6.04 -5.26
CA VAL A 90 0.68 6.08 -4.85
C VAL A 90 0.25 4.68 -4.45
N TRP A 91 -0.32 4.56 -3.25
CA TRP A 91 -0.96 3.35 -2.77
C TRP A 91 -2.43 3.56 -2.52
N ARG A 92 -3.24 2.61 -2.98
CA ARG A 92 -4.69 2.63 -2.80
C ARG A 92 -5.12 1.47 -1.92
N PHE A 93 -5.75 1.78 -0.79
CA PHE A 93 -6.39 0.83 0.10
C PHE A 93 -7.90 0.86 -0.17
N PRO A 94 -8.51 -0.22 -0.64
CA PRO A 94 -9.95 -0.26 -0.82
C PRO A 94 -10.67 -0.14 0.53
N VAL A 95 -11.81 0.54 0.52
CA VAL A 95 -12.73 0.62 1.66
C VAL A 95 -13.97 -0.17 1.29
N ALA A 96 -14.31 -1.17 2.11
CA ALA A 96 -15.57 -1.88 1.96
C ALA A 96 -16.73 -0.88 2.02
N ARG A 97 -17.58 -0.87 0.99
CA ARG A 97 -18.79 -0.05 1.01
C ARG A 97 -19.70 -0.59 2.12
N ARG A 98 -20.14 0.25 3.05
CA ARG A 98 -21.23 -0.09 3.98
C ARG A 98 -22.44 -0.53 3.16
N GLY A 99 -22.66 -1.84 3.05
CA GLY A 99 -23.76 -2.41 2.26
C GLY A 99 -23.48 -3.81 1.70
N ASP A 100 -22.22 -4.14 1.40
CA ASP A 100 -21.88 -5.51 0.96
C ASP A 100 -21.44 -6.33 2.17
N GLY A 101 -22.25 -7.33 2.50
CA GLY A 101 -21.96 -8.30 3.54
C GLY A 101 -20.71 -9.12 3.25
N ALA A 102 -20.18 -9.70 4.33
CA ALA A 102 -19.07 -10.63 4.41
C ALA A 102 -17.67 -10.05 4.11
N LEU A 103 -16.93 -9.88 5.20
CA LEU A 103 -15.48 -10.02 5.25
C LEU A 103 -15.12 -11.47 4.86
N ASP A 104 -15.29 -11.85 3.59
CA ASP A 104 -14.74 -13.08 3.07
C ASP A 104 -13.43 -12.77 2.34
N GLY A 105 -12.35 -13.35 2.86
CA GLY A 105 -10.99 -13.30 2.35
C GLY A 105 -10.85 -13.98 0.98
N GLY A 106 -11.52 -13.45 -0.03
CA GLY A 106 -11.40 -13.87 -1.42
C GLY A 106 -10.19 -13.21 -2.07
N GLY A 107 -9.06 -13.90 -2.04
CA GLY A 107 -7.88 -13.53 -2.84
C GLY A 107 -8.27 -13.34 -4.31
N VAL A 108 -8.23 -12.09 -4.77
CA VAL A 108 -8.32 -11.78 -6.19
C VAL A 108 -6.98 -12.14 -6.80
N ARG A 109 -6.91 -13.34 -7.40
CA ARG A 109 -5.84 -13.69 -8.33
C ARG A 109 -5.82 -12.68 -9.46
N ASP A 110 -4.74 -11.91 -9.55
CA ASP A 110 -4.40 -11.15 -10.75
C ASP A 110 -4.41 -12.12 -11.94
N GLN A 111 -5.41 -12.00 -12.81
CA GLN A 111 -5.27 -12.47 -14.17
C GLN A 111 -4.30 -11.52 -14.86
N LEU A 112 -3.04 -11.95 -14.89
CA LEU A 112 -2.06 -11.47 -15.86
C LEU A 112 -2.70 -11.53 -17.27
N PRO A 113 -2.58 -10.48 -18.10
CA PRO A 113 -2.84 -10.66 -19.53
C PRO A 113 -1.87 -11.72 -20.04
N ALA A 114 -2.42 -12.77 -20.64
CA ALA A 114 -1.65 -13.86 -21.22
C ALA A 114 -0.62 -13.30 -22.20
N GLY A 115 0.65 -13.27 -21.77
CA GLY A 115 1.78 -13.10 -22.65
C GLY A 115 1.77 -14.22 -23.67
N GLY A 116 1.90 -13.86 -24.94
CA GLY A 116 1.88 -14.76 -26.09
C GLY A 116 2.86 -15.92 -25.92
N ARG A 117 2.41 -17.11 -26.32
CA ARG A 117 3.30 -18.26 -26.46
C ARG A 117 4.19 -18.10 -27.70
N PRO A 118 5.45 -18.54 -27.63
CA PRO A 118 6.31 -18.65 -28.80
C PRO A 118 6.03 -19.96 -29.56
N GLY A 119 5.99 -19.89 -30.88
CA GLY A 119 6.41 -20.92 -31.85
C GLY A 119 5.61 -22.24 -31.98
N GLU A 120 4.91 -22.39 -33.11
CA GLU A 120 4.62 -23.62 -33.90
C GLU A 120 3.82 -23.08 -35.11
N GLY A 121 4.17 -23.22 -36.40
CA GLY A 121 4.81 -24.32 -37.12
C GLY A 121 3.79 -24.80 -38.17
N ASP A 122 3.84 -24.25 -39.38
CA ASP A 122 3.77 -24.93 -40.70
C ASP A 122 4.02 -23.88 -41.82
#